data_AF-A0A383VJG2-F1
#
_entry.id   AF-A0A383VJG2-F1
#
_cell.length_a   1.000
_cell.length_b   1.000
_cell.length_c   1.000
_cell.angle_alpha   90.00
_cell.angle_beta   90.00
_cell.angle_gamma   90.00
#
_symmetry.space_group_name_H-M   'P 1'
#
loop_
_entity.id
_entity.type
_entity.pdbx_description
1 polymer ?
#
loop_
_entity_poly.entity_id
_entity_poly.type
_entity_poly.pdbx_seq_one_letter_code
_entity_poly.pdbx_strand_id
1 'polypeptide(L)' 'MPFASTFGFAVGVGITCFKNGLQYLPAYRKPWEHVIAGTATAYLFQWIVDQEESLVKQIEDHYSRMSEQKQQ' A
#
# COMPACT_ATOMS: atom_id res chain seq x y z
N MET A 1 -2.02 1.79 11.23
CA MET A 1 -3.51 1.87 11.20
C MET A 1 -4.06 0.74 10.33
N PRO A 2 -5.11 -0.01 10.74
CA PRO A 2 -5.68 -1.12 9.95
C PRO A 2 -6.34 -0.67 8.64
N PHE A 3 -6.50 0.64 8.43
CA PHE A 3 -7.10 1.21 7.23
C PHE A 3 -6.28 0.94 5.96
N ALA A 4 -4.95 1.08 6.00
CA ALA A 4 -4.09 0.89 4.82
C ALA A 4 -4.13 -0.55 4.30
N SER A 5 -4.05 -1.53 5.21
CA SER A 5 -4.16 -2.95 4.86
C SER A 5 -5.56 -3.34 4.40
N THR A 6 -6.62 -2.80 5.04
CA THR A 6 -8.02 -3.07 4.62
C THR A 6 -8.32 -2.47 3.24
N PHE A 7 -7.86 -1.24 3.00
CA PHE A 7 -7.99 -0.57 1.70
C PHE A 7 -7.17 -1.31 0.63
N GLY A 8 -5.91 -1.65 0.94
CA GLY A 8 -5.07 -2.47 0.08
C GLY A 8 -5.74 -3.79 -0.29
N PHE A 9 -6.33 -4.50 0.67
CA PHE A 9 -7.07 -5.73 0.41
C PHE A 9 -8.24 -5.53 -0.56
N ALA A 10 -9.08 -4.52 -0.33
CA ALA A 10 -10.20 -4.20 -1.20
C ALA A 10 -9.75 -3.89 -2.63
N VAL A 11 -8.63 -3.16 -2.78
CA VAL A 11 -8.01 -2.87 -4.08
C VAL A 11 -7.56 -4.17 -4.78
N GLY A 12 -6.91 -5.10 -4.07
CA GLY A 12 -6.48 -6.38 -4.67
C GLY A 12 -7.63 -7.26 -5.13
N VAL A 13 -8.71 -7.31 -4.36
CA VAL A 13 -9.96 -7.99 -4.78
C VAL A 13 -10.54 -7.30 -6.01
N GLY A 14 -10.60 -5.97 -6.01
CA GLY A 14 -11.09 -5.16 -7.14
C GLY A 14 -10.30 -5.36 -8.42
N ILE A 15 -8.96 -5.37 -8.35
CA ILE A 15 -8.07 -5.65 -9.49
C ILE A 15 -8.36 -7.05 -10.06
N THR A 16 -8.56 -8.05 -9.20
CA THR A 16 -8.86 -9.41 -9.65
C THR A 16 -10.22 -9.51 -10.33
N CYS A 17 -11.25 -8.83 -9.79
CA CYS A 17 -12.55 -8.70 -10.44
C CYS A 17 -12.45 -8.00 -11.79
N PHE A 18 -11.65 -6.93 -11.88
CA PHE A 18 -11.42 -6.19 -13.12
C PHE A 18 -10.71 -7.04 -14.17
N LYS A 19 -9.64 -7.76 -13.79
CA LYS A 19 -8.95 -8.74 -14.64
C LYS A 19 -9.92 -9.78 -15.20
N ASN A 20 -10.81 -10.33 -14.36
CA ASN A 20 -11.80 -11.31 -14.82
C ASN A 20 -12.82 -10.68 -15.78
N GLY A 21 -13.24 -9.43 -15.52
CA GLY A 21 -14.10 -8.65 -16.41
C GLY A 21 -13.47 -8.42 -17.80
N LEU A 22 -12.17 -8.10 -17.86
CA LEU A 22 -11.44 -7.95 -19.13
C LEU A 22 -11.37 -9.26 -19.95
N GLN A 23 -11.49 -10.40 -19.28
CA GLN A 23 -11.48 -11.72 -19.93
C GLN A 23 -12.88 -12.24 -20.25
N TYR A 24 -13.94 -11.45 -20.03
CA TYR A 24 -15.34 -11.88 -20.11
C TYR A 24 -15.65 -13.11 -19.24
N LEU A 25 -14.92 -13.25 -18.12
CA LEU A 25 -15.10 -14.33 -17.16
C LEU A 25 -15.95 -13.84 -15.97
N PRO A 26 -16.66 -14.75 -15.26
CA PRO A 26 -17.35 -14.40 -14.04
C PRO A 26 -16.39 -13.74 -13.04
N ALA A 27 -16.86 -12.70 -12.35
CA ALA A 27 -16.05 -11.91 -11.43
C ALA A 27 -15.32 -12.77 -10.39
N TYR A 28 -15.97 -13.83 -9.88
CA TYR A 28 -15.42 -14.77 -8.91
C TYR A 28 -15.18 -16.17 -9.47
N ARG A 29 -14.67 -16.29 -10.70
CA ARG A 29 -14.38 -17.61 -11.30
C ARG A 29 -13.44 -18.45 -10.44
N LYS A 30 -12.45 -17.81 -9.81
CA LYS A 30 -11.46 -18.45 -8.94
C LYS A 30 -11.33 -17.65 -7.64
N PRO A 31 -12.13 -17.95 -6.61
CA PRO A 31 -12.19 -17.17 -5.38
C PRO A 31 -10.82 -17.00 -4.68
N TRP A 32 -9.97 -18.03 -4.75
CA TRP A 32 -8.63 -18.01 -4.16
C TRP A 32 -7.70 -16.96 -4.80
N GLU A 33 -7.89 -16.60 -6.08
CA GLU A 33 -7.09 -15.54 -6.73
C GLU A 33 -7.35 -14.18 -6.06
N HIS A 34 -8.59 -13.91 -5.60
CA HIS A 34 -8.95 -12.67 -4.91
C HIS A 34 -8.33 -12.60 -3.51
N VAL A 35 -8.25 -13.75 -2.82
CA VAL A 35 -7.61 -13.83 -1.49
C VAL A 35 -6.12 -13.56 -1.62
N ILE A 36 -5.44 -14.20 -2.58
CA ILE A 36 -4.01 -13.97 -2.80
C ILE A 36 -3.76 -12.51 -3.19
N ALA A 37 -4.47 -12.00 -4.19
CA ALA A 37 -4.31 -10.62 -4.63
C ALA A 37 -4.61 -9.63 -3.50
N GLY A 38 -5.70 -9.82 -2.76
CA GLY A 38 -6.06 -8.99 -1.61
C GLY A 38 -4.98 -9.01 -0.52
N THR A 39 -4.46 -10.17 -0.15
CA THR A 39 -3.37 -10.25 0.86
C THR A 39 -2.08 -9.60 0.37
N ALA A 40 -1.72 -9.79 -0.91
CA ALA A 40 -0.54 -9.19 -1.50
C ALA A 40 -0.62 -7.66 -1.51
N THR A 41 -1.75 -7.11 -1.94
CA THR A 41 -1.96 -5.65 -1.95
C THR A 41 -2.13 -5.07 -0.56
N ALA A 42 -2.72 -5.80 0.40
CA ALA A 42 -2.79 -5.38 1.79
C ALA A 42 -1.39 -5.19 2.40
N TYR A 43 -0.50 -6.16 2.18
CA TYR A 43 0.90 -6.06 2.61
C TYR A 43 1.62 -4.90 1.91
N LEU A 44 1.45 -4.77 0.60
CA LEU A 44 2.09 -3.72 -0.18
C LEU A 44 1.66 -2.32 0.25
N PHE A 45 0.38 -2.10 0.53
CA PHE A 45 -0.11 -0.82 1.02
C PHE A 45 0.39 -0.49 2.43
N GLN A 46 0.46 -1.49 3.31
CA GLN A 46 1.07 -1.28 4.63
C GLN A 46 2.55 -0.89 4.49
N TRP A 47 3.29 -1.60 3.64
CA TRP A 47 4.69 -1.29 3.36
C TRP A 47 4.88 0.12 2.79
N ILE A 48 4.00 0.58 1.90
CA ILE A 48 4.04 1.95 1.36
C ILE A 48 3.89 2.98 2.48
N VAL A 49 2.93 2.79 3.39
CA VAL A 49 2.72 3.70 4.52
C VAL A 49 3.94 3.72 5.45
N ASP A 50 4.53 2.55 5.72
CA ASP A 50 5.74 2.46 6.55
C ASP A 50 6.94 3.17 5.89
N GLN A 51 7.05 3.12 4.55
CA GLN A 51 8.07 3.87 3.81
C GLN A 51 7.80 5.38 3.84
N GLU A 52 6.55 5.81 3.70
CA GLU A 52 6.18 7.22 3.78
C GLU A 52 6.54 7.81 5.15
N GLU A 53 6.22 7.11 6.24
CA GLU A 53 6.56 7.52 7.59
C GLU A 53 8.09 7.59 7.80
N SER A 54 8.82 6.60 7.28
CA SER A 54 10.29 6.59 7.32
C SER A 54 10.91 7.77 6.56
N LEU A 55 10.39 8.10 5.37
CA LEU A 55 10.88 9.21 4.56
C LEU A 55 10.59 10.56 5.20
N VAL A 56 9.38 10.75 5.74
CA VAL A 56 9.01 11.98 6.47
C VAL A 56 9.96 12.20 7.65
N LYS A 57 10.24 11.15 8.42
CA LYS A 57 11.18 11.23 9.55
C LYS A 57 12.60 11.59 9.10
N GLN A 58 13.08 10.99 8.00
CA GLN A 58 14.41 11.33 7.46
C GLN A 58 14.51 12.79 7.00
N ILE A 59 13.42 13.33 6.43
CA ILE A 59 13.35 14.73 6.02
C ILE A 59 13.37 15.65 7.25
N GLU A 60 12.60 15.33 8.29
CA GLU A 60 12.57 16.10 9.54
C GLU A 60 13.93 16.09 10.26
N ASP A 61 14.59 14.92 10.32
CA ASP A 61 15.95 14.77 10.85
C ASP A 61 16.98 15.56 10.03
N HIS A 62 16.80 15.69 8.71
CA HIS A 62 17.68 16.48 7.86
C HIS A 62 17.53 17.99 8.13
N TYR A 63 16.29 18.48 8.21
CA TYR A 63 16.03 19.90 8.47
C TYR A 63 16.44 20.33 9.88
N SER A 64 16.23 19.50 10.89
CA SER A 64 16.67 19.77 12.26
C SER A 64 18.19 19.91 12.34
N ARG A 65 18.95 18.97 11.76
CA ARG A 65 20.43 19.05 11.69
C ARG A 65 20.94 20.29 10.95
N MET A 66 20.28 20.66 9.85
CA MET A 66 20.64 21.88 9.10
C MET A 66 20.35 23.16 9.90
N SER A 67 19.31 23.16 10.74
CA SER A 67 19.01 24.29 11.63
C SER A 67 20.03 24.44 12.76
N GLU A 68 20.53 23.34 13.31
CA GLU A 68 21.58 23.32 14.34
C GLU A 68 22.92 23.81 13.78
N GLN A 69 23.30 23.39 12.58
CA GLN A 69 24.53 23.84 11.91
C GLN A 69 24.52 25.33 11.56
N LYS A 70 23.33 25.95 11.39
CA LYS A 70 23.21 27.38 11.06
C LYS A 70 23.29 28.29 12.30
N GLN A 71 23.18 27.72 13.50
CA GLN A 71 23.28 28.44 14.77
C GLN A 71 24.70 28.41 15.39
N GLN A 72 25.61 27.58 14.84
CA GLN A 72 27.05 27.64 15.11
C GLN A 72 27.74 28.59 14.13
#